data_AF-A0A945TTM1-F1
#
_entry.id   AF-A0A945TTM1-F1
#
_cell.length_a   1.000
_cell.length_b   1.000
_cell.length_c   1.000
_cell.angle_alpha   90.00
_cell.angle_beta   90.00
_cell.angle_gamma   90.00
#
_symmetry.space_group_name_H-M   'P 1'
#
loop_
_entity.id
_entity.type
_entity.pdbx_description
1 polymer ?
#
loop_
_entity_poly.entity_id
_entity_poly.type
_entity_poly.pdbx_seq_one_letter_code
_entity_poly.pdbx_strand_id
1 'polypeptide(L)'
;MNDQTYRVTPLFDYELSGVVVTDYESGSLGDIYHHRQWKDFLNVKDLCVVWGQNVKSGVFRKLRYDSGPWTCFFKTPDRKTSDAFRNDQLSNNHLLTDDMDLHRRIMRAAPGDEVRIKGVLVSYQNDATGFDRGTSISRTDTGNGACETIYVTDFAVMKEANRGWRAIYRLSGFAVAVAVLGFLLTLWIRPAKKPYLR
;
A
#
# COMPACT_ATOMS: atom_id res chain seq x y z
N MET A 1 4.45 16.43 -10.83
CA MET A 1 4.48 15.06 -11.42
C MET A 1 3.50 14.98 -12.57
N ASN A 2 3.84 14.33 -13.69
CA ASN A 2 2.92 14.15 -14.83
C ASN A 2 2.18 15.44 -15.25
N ASP A 3 2.90 16.55 -15.37
CA ASP A 3 2.34 17.87 -15.72
C ASP A 3 1.27 18.41 -14.74
N GLN A 4 1.31 17.94 -13.48
CA GLN A 4 0.55 18.45 -12.35
C GLN A 4 1.48 19.04 -11.30
N THR A 5 1.11 20.20 -10.76
CA THR A 5 1.81 20.89 -9.68
C THR A 5 1.07 20.66 -8.37
N TYR A 6 1.79 20.15 -7.37
CA TYR A 6 1.27 19.98 -6.02
C TYR A 6 1.98 20.94 -5.08
N ARG A 7 1.23 21.54 -4.17
CA ARG A 7 1.78 22.30 -3.05
C ARG A 7 1.75 21.44 -1.82
N VAL A 8 2.91 21.14 -1.27
CA VAL A 8 3.07 20.32 -0.05
C VAL A 8 3.50 21.24 1.08
N THR A 9 2.74 21.29 2.16
CA THR A 9 3.02 22.11 3.34
C THR A 9 3.48 21.21 4.49
N PRO A 10 4.75 21.26 4.90
CA PRO A 10 5.25 20.48 6.03
C PRO A 10 4.71 21.01 7.35
N LEU A 11 4.33 20.09 8.25
CA LEU A 11 3.80 20.41 9.58
C LEU A 11 4.73 19.92 10.69
N PHE A 12 5.05 18.63 10.73
CA PHE A 12 5.85 18.02 11.81
C PHE A 12 6.71 16.86 11.31
N ASP A 13 7.91 16.72 11.85
CA ASP A 13 8.72 15.52 11.66
C ASP A 13 7.98 14.29 12.19
N TYR A 14 8.10 13.17 11.47
CA TYR A 14 7.31 11.98 11.74
C TYR A 14 8.11 10.70 11.54
N GLU A 15 7.95 9.78 12.49
CA GLU A 15 8.47 8.42 12.40
C GLU A 15 7.45 7.42 12.96
N LEU A 16 7.22 6.36 12.20
CA LEU A 16 6.35 5.24 12.59
C LEU A 16 7.04 3.91 12.36
N SER A 17 7.03 3.05 13.36
CA SER A 17 7.43 1.65 13.22
C SER A 17 6.29 0.76 13.69
N GLY A 18 5.87 -0.19 12.85
CA GLY A 18 4.70 -1.02 13.12
C GLY A 18 4.49 -2.10 12.08
N VAL A 19 3.37 -2.82 12.20
CA VAL A 19 2.98 -3.90 11.30
C VAL A 19 1.87 -3.42 10.38
N VAL A 20 2.03 -3.64 9.07
CA VAL A 20 0.99 -3.38 8.07
C VAL A 20 -0.09 -4.45 8.25
N VAL A 21 -1.34 -4.06 8.48
CA VAL A 21 -2.46 -5.00 8.67
C VAL A 21 -3.37 -5.09 7.46
N THR A 22 -3.45 -4.02 6.69
CA THR A 22 -4.07 -3.97 5.37
C THR A 22 -3.45 -2.80 4.62
N ASP A 23 -3.57 -2.83 3.30
CA ASP A 23 -3.18 -1.75 2.42
C ASP A 23 -4.36 -1.36 1.53
N TYR A 24 -4.31 -0.13 1.03
CA TYR A 24 -5.15 0.31 -0.06
C TYR A 24 -4.22 0.87 -1.13
N GLU A 25 -4.19 0.19 -2.27
CA GLU A 25 -3.39 0.58 -3.41
C GLU A 25 -4.31 1.23 -4.43
N SER A 26 -4.13 2.52 -4.66
CA SER A 26 -4.85 3.26 -5.72
C SER A 26 -4.28 2.99 -7.13
N GLY A 27 -3.63 1.83 -7.37
CA GLY A 27 -2.89 1.63 -8.63
C GLY A 27 -2.23 0.28 -8.89
N SER A 28 -2.92 -0.85 -8.66
CA SER A 28 -2.37 -2.15 -9.13
C SER A 28 -2.42 -2.26 -10.66
N LEU A 29 -1.52 -3.07 -11.24
CA LEU A 29 -1.13 -3.21 -12.67
C LEU A 29 -2.23 -3.16 -13.76
N GLY A 30 -3.51 -3.25 -13.44
CA GLY A 30 -4.63 -2.99 -14.36
C GLY A 30 -5.02 -1.53 -14.51
N ASP A 31 -4.39 -0.60 -13.78
CA ASP A 31 -5.04 0.67 -13.43
C ASP A 31 -4.37 1.95 -13.91
N ILE A 32 -3.89 1.92 -15.16
CA ILE A 32 -3.60 3.14 -15.94
C ILE A 32 -4.89 4.01 -16.09
N TYR A 33 -6.07 3.47 -15.75
CA TYR A 33 -7.37 4.10 -15.92
C TYR A 33 -7.89 4.90 -14.71
N HIS A 34 -7.69 4.50 -13.45
CA HIS A 34 -8.23 5.20 -12.27
C HIS A 34 -7.41 6.41 -11.78
N HIS A 35 -6.14 6.56 -12.17
CA HIS A 35 -5.41 7.84 -12.00
C HIS A 35 -6.17 9.04 -12.61
N ARG A 36 -7.09 8.80 -13.56
CA ARG A 36 -7.90 9.83 -14.20
C ARG A 36 -9.02 10.38 -13.31
N GLN A 37 -9.47 9.64 -12.30
CA GLN A 37 -10.69 10.02 -11.56
C GLN A 37 -10.41 11.04 -10.44
N TRP A 38 -9.21 11.01 -9.84
CA TRP A 38 -8.80 11.94 -8.78
C TRP A 38 -7.51 12.72 -9.07
N LYS A 39 -6.75 12.36 -10.12
CA LYS A 39 -5.45 12.96 -10.47
C LYS A 39 -4.50 13.11 -9.27
N ASP A 40 -4.48 12.11 -8.39
CA ASP A 40 -3.53 12.05 -7.28
C ASP A 40 -2.35 11.15 -7.68
N PHE A 41 -1.38 11.73 -8.37
CA PHE A 41 -0.16 11.06 -8.80
C PHE A 41 0.93 11.09 -7.74
N LEU A 42 0.74 11.89 -6.68
CA LEU A 42 1.72 12.05 -5.61
C LEU A 42 1.58 10.96 -4.55
N ASN A 43 0.35 10.44 -4.35
CA ASN A 43 0.14 9.27 -3.52
C ASN A 43 0.72 8.00 -4.15
N VAL A 44 1.51 7.28 -3.37
CA VAL A 44 2.05 5.98 -3.74
C VAL A 44 1.14 4.87 -3.27
N LYS A 45 0.82 4.84 -1.98
CA LYS A 45 0.09 3.74 -1.34
C LYS A 45 -0.40 4.15 0.04
N ASP A 46 -1.58 3.68 0.40
CA ASP A 46 -2.11 3.82 1.76
C ASP A 46 -1.82 2.54 2.55
N LEU A 47 -1.22 2.68 3.73
CA LEU A 47 -0.92 1.56 4.64
C LEU A 47 -1.67 1.73 5.96
N CYS A 48 -2.51 0.77 6.32
CA CYS A 48 -2.99 0.67 7.69
C CYS A 48 -1.93 -0.01 8.55
N VAL A 49 -1.40 0.72 9.52
CA VAL A 49 -0.30 0.26 10.37
C VAL A 49 -0.77 0.21 11.82
N VAL A 50 -0.43 -0.88 12.51
CA VAL A 50 -0.59 -1.02 13.96
C VAL A 50 0.76 -1.03 14.66
N TRP A 51 0.85 -0.45 15.85
CA TRP A 51 2.11 -0.36 16.59
C TRP A 51 1.91 -0.56 18.09
N GLY A 52 2.98 -0.37 18.86
CA GLY A 52 2.93 -0.32 20.32
C GLY A 52 2.41 -1.61 20.96
N GLN A 53 1.47 -1.47 21.89
CA GLN A 53 0.87 -2.56 22.66
C GLN A 53 0.04 -3.50 21.80
N ASN A 54 -0.56 -3.02 20.71
CA ASN A 54 -1.26 -3.88 19.76
C ASN A 54 -0.31 -4.94 19.20
N VAL A 55 0.90 -4.54 18.79
CA VAL A 55 1.95 -5.44 18.28
C VAL A 55 2.53 -6.30 19.40
N LYS A 56 2.90 -5.71 20.55
CA LYS A 56 3.51 -6.42 21.69
C LYS A 56 2.63 -7.55 22.23
N SER A 57 1.34 -7.29 22.42
CA SER A 57 0.38 -8.29 22.90
C SER A 57 -0.04 -9.28 21.81
N GLY A 58 0.13 -8.91 20.53
CA GLY A 58 -0.33 -9.69 19.40
C GLY A 58 -1.85 -9.68 19.19
N VAL A 59 -2.59 -8.84 19.92
CA VAL A 59 -4.05 -8.76 19.82
C VAL A 59 -4.51 -8.40 18.40
N PHE A 60 -3.72 -7.59 17.67
CA PHE A 60 -4.00 -7.17 16.31
C PHE A 60 -4.25 -8.34 15.35
N ARG A 61 -3.60 -9.49 15.59
CA ARG A 61 -3.74 -10.69 14.74
C ARG A 61 -5.13 -11.33 14.79
N LYS A 62 -5.96 -10.96 15.76
CA LYS A 62 -7.32 -11.50 15.93
C LYS A 62 -8.38 -10.67 15.23
N LEU A 63 -8.04 -9.47 14.78
CA LEU A 63 -8.97 -8.54 14.16
C LEU A 63 -9.09 -8.83 12.66
N ARG A 64 -10.20 -8.37 12.08
CA ARG A 64 -10.35 -8.25 10.62
C ARG A 64 -10.16 -6.78 10.26
N TYR A 65 -9.45 -6.53 9.17
CA TYR A 65 -9.13 -5.19 8.70
C TYR A 65 -9.68 -4.98 7.30
N ASP A 66 -9.99 -3.72 6.99
CA ASP A 66 -10.34 -3.24 5.66
C ASP A 66 -9.83 -1.80 5.53
N SER A 67 -9.43 -1.39 4.33
CA SER A 67 -8.88 -0.04 4.11
C SER A 67 -9.55 0.63 2.92
N GLY A 68 -9.95 1.88 3.14
CA GLY A 68 -10.32 2.81 2.08
C GLY A 68 -9.27 3.91 1.90
N PRO A 69 -9.51 4.85 0.97
CA PRO A 69 -8.59 5.94 0.65
C PRO A 69 -8.35 6.96 1.79
N TRP A 70 -9.11 6.86 2.89
CA TRP A 70 -9.07 7.80 4.02
C TRP A 70 -9.04 7.12 5.38
N THR A 71 -9.50 5.87 5.46
CA THR A 71 -9.82 5.24 6.74
C THR A 71 -9.41 3.78 6.72
N CYS A 72 -8.75 3.37 7.80
CA CYS A 72 -8.57 1.97 8.13
C CYS A 72 -9.69 1.53 9.07
N PHE A 73 -10.46 0.55 8.63
CA PHE A 73 -11.53 -0.08 9.38
C PHE A 73 -11.03 -1.37 10.02
N PHE A 74 -11.57 -1.67 11.20
CA PHE A 74 -11.30 -2.94 11.86
C PHE A 74 -12.55 -3.46 12.56
N LYS A 75 -12.59 -4.79 12.71
CA LYS A 75 -13.64 -5.48 13.46
C LYS A 75 -13.01 -6.47 14.44
N THR A 76 -13.39 -6.33 15.71
CA THR A 76 -12.99 -7.24 16.79
C THR A 76 -13.95 -8.44 16.86
N PRO A 77 -13.46 -9.66 17.10
CA PRO A 77 -14.30 -10.86 17.16
C PRO A 77 -15.11 -10.97 18.45
N ASP A 78 -14.63 -10.40 19.54
CA ASP A 78 -15.23 -10.52 20.88
C ASP A 78 -14.86 -9.34 21.79
N ARG A 79 -15.57 -9.19 22.91
CA ARG A 79 -15.37 -8.10 23.88
C ARG A 79 -13.98 -8.11 24.51
N LYS A 80 -13.43 -9.28 24.84
CA LYS A 80 -12.09 -9.41 25.44
C LYS A 80 -11.00 -8.93 24.49
N THR A 81 -11.14 -9.22 23.20
CA THR A 81 -10.25 -8.73 22.15
C THR A 81 -10.41 -7.22 21.97
N SER A 82 -11.64 -6.70 22.02
CA SER A 82 -11.90 -5.26 21.96
C SER A 82 -11.29 -4.50 23.15
N ASP A 83 -11.38 -5.04 24.37
CA ASP A 83 -10.84 -4.40 25.57
C ASP A 83 -9.31 -4.41 25.60
N ALA A 84 -8.70 -5.42 24.95
CA ALA A 84 -7.25 -5.52 24.82
C ALA A 84 -6.68 -4.69 23.66
N PHE A 85 -7.50 -4.32 22.68
CA PHE A 85 -7.07 -3.56 21.50
C PHE A 85 -7.04 -2.06 21.80
N ARG A 86 -5.95 -1.41 21.41
CA ARG A 86 -5.72 0.01 21.59
C ARG A 86 -6.04 0.77 20.32
N ASN A 87 -7.18 1.45 20.30
CA ASN A 87 -7.64 2.22 19.13
C ASN A 87 -6.70 3.39 18.77
N ASP A 88 -5.95 3.90 19.75
CA ASP A 88 -4.91 4.94 19.62
C ASP A 88 -3.57 4.41 19.06
N GLN A 89 -3.52 3.14 18.66
CA GLN A 89 -2.31 2.48 18.15
C GLN A 89 -2.54 1.78 16.80
N LEU A 90 -3.32 2.47 15.97
CA LEU A 90 -3.65 2.14 14.58
C LEU A 90 -3.90 3.46 13.82
N SER A 91 -3.33 3.59 12.61
CA SER A 91 -3.60 4.71 11.71
C SER A 91 -3.59 4.26 10.25
N ASN A 92 -4.35 4.99 9.42
CA ASN A 92 -4.23 4.90 7.97
C ASN A 92 -3.17 5.90 7.51
N ASN A 93 -2.09 5.41 6.92
CA ASN A 93 -0.93 6.21 6.53
C ASN A 93 -0.96 6.41 5.03
N HIS A 94 -1.18 7.65 4.60
CA HIS A 94 -1.20 8.04 3.21
C HIS A 94 0.19 8.51 2.80
N LEU A 95 0.86 7.73 1.95
CA LEU A 95 2.29 7.88 1.69
C LEU A 95 2.56 8.60 0.38
N LEU A 96 3.15 9.79 0.50
CA LEU A 96 3.54 10.65 -0.61
C LEU A 96 5.06 10.57 -0.82
N THR A 97 5.52 10.49 -2.06
CA THR A 97 6.93 10.69 -2.38
C THR A 97 7.13 11.00 -3.85
N ASP A 98 8.15 11.80 -4.16
CA ASP A 98 8.63 12.03 -5.53
C ASP A 98 9.85 11.22 -5.93
N ASP A 99 10.41 10.46 -4.99
CA ASP A 99 11.54 9.57 -5.21
C ASP A 99 11.05 8.21 -5.72
N MET A 100 11.53 7.81 -6.90
CA MET A 100 11.16 6.54 -7.54
C MET A 100 11.71 5.29 -6.82
N ASP A 101 12.83 5.41 -6.10
CA ASP A 101 13.36 4.34 -5.26
C ASP A 101 12.48 4.15 -4.02
N LEU A 102 12.08 5.23 -3.35
CA LEU A 102 11.13 5.16 -2.23
C LEU A 102 9.78 4.62 -2.69
N HIS A 103 9.27 5.09 -3.83
CA HIS A 103 8.04 4.59 -4.43
C HIS A 103 8.08 3.07 -4.58
N ARG A 104 9.14 2.52 -5.19
CA ARG A 104 9.29 1.06 -5.36
C ARG A 104 9.37 0.30 -4.04
N ARG A 105 9.98 0.88 -3.00
CA ARG A 105 10.08 0.24 -1.67
C ARG A 105 8.71 0.21 -0.98
N ILE A 106 7.98 1.33 -1.02
CA ILE A 106 6.64 1.45 -0.45
C ILE A 106 5.68 0.45 -1.13
N MET A 107 5.70 0.38 -2.47
CA MET A 107 4.83 -0.53 -3.24
C MET A 107 5.05 -2.01 -2.92
N ARG A 108 6.26 -2.40 -2.49
CA ARG A 108 6.57 -3.79 -2.09
C ARG A 108 6.05 -4.16 -0.71
N ALA A 109 5.73 -3.19 0.13
CA ALA A 109 5.16 -3.46 1.43
C ALA A 109 3.77 -4.08 1.24
N ALA A 110 3.49 -5.12 2.01
CA ALA A 110 2.23 -5.83 1.96
C ALA A 110 1.77 -6.25 3.36
N PRO A 111 0.49 -6.61 3.53
CA PRO A 111 -0.05 -7.00 4.82
C PRO A 111 0.79 -8.10 5.51
N GLY A 112 1.05 -7.86 6.79
CA GLY A 112 1.91 -8.65 7.66
C GLY A 112 3.35 -8.15 7.79
N ASP A 113 3.82 -7.29 6.88
CA ASP A 113 5.18 -6.74 6.96
C ASP A 113 5.35 -5.80 8.16
N GLU A 114 6.49 -5.89 8.83
CA GLU A 114 6.93 -4.89 9.80
C GLU A 114 7.70 -3.80 9.05
N VAL A 115 7.25 -2.56 9.16
CA VAL A 115 7.76 -1.41 8.41
C VAL A 115 8.22 -0.30 9.33
N ARG A 116 9.18 0.49 8.85
CA ARG A 116 9.59 1.77 9.41
C ARG A 116 9.41 2.85 8.35
N ILE A 117 8.63 3.87 8.69
CA ILE A 117 8.30 5.01 7.86
C ILE A 117 8.91 6.24 8.54
N LYS A 118 9.69 7.03 7.80
CA LYS A 118 10.17 8.34 8.24
C LYS A 118 9.83 9.39 7.20
N GLY A 119 9.54 10.59 7.68
CA GLY A 119 9.14 11.68 6.81
C GLY A 119 8.65 12.87 7.61
N VAL A 120 7.75 13.60 6.99
CA VAL A 120 7.10 14.77 7.57
C VAL A 120 5.60 14.62 7.37
N LEU A 121 4.80 14.93 8.40
CA LEU A 121 3.36 15.10 8.26
C LEU A 121 3.08 16.34 7.41
N VAL A 122 2.28 16.19 6.37
CA VAL A 122 2.02 17.27 5.41
C VAL A 122 0.53 17.43 5.15
N SER A 123 0.11 18.65 4.81
CA SER A 123 -1.04 18.86 3.96
C SER A 123 -0.58 19.05 2.52
N TYR A 124 -1.36 18.61 1.55
CA TYR A 124 -1.05 18.86 0.15
C TYR A 124 -2.28 19.21 -0.67
N GLN A 125 -2.03 20.07 -1.67
CA GLN A 125 -3.05 20.60 -2.56
C GLN A 125 -2.62 20.41 -4.01
N ASN A 126 -3.58 20.12 -4.88
CA ASN A 126 -3.40 20.20 -6.32
C ASN A 126 -4.14 21.44 -6.83
N ASP A 127 -3.37 22.50 -7.08
CA ASP A 127 -3.89 23.80 -7.51
C ASP A 127 -4.67 23.71 -8.84
N ALA A 128 -4.36 22.72 -9.70
CA ALA A 128 -5.01 22.54 -10.99
C ALA A 128 -6.40 21.86 -10.88
N THR A 129 -6.67 21.12 -9.81
CA THR A 129 -7.96 20.44 -9.59
C THR A 129 -8.75 21.00 -8.42
N GLY A 130 -8.14 21.84 -7.58
CA GLY A 130 -8.72 22.32 -6.32
C GLY A 130 -8.81 21.22 -5.25
N PHE A 131 -8.11 20.09 -5.45
CA PHE A 131 -8.03 19.02 -4.46
C PHE A 131 -7.16 19.46 -3.28
N ASP A 132 -7.64 19.21 -2.06
CA ASP A 132 -6.91 19.45 -0.81
C ASP A 132 -7.04 18.21 0.08
N ARG A 133 -5.93 17.82 0.69
CA ARG A 133 -5.85 16.76 1.68
C ARG A 133 -4.96 17.18 2.84
N GLY A 134 -5.54 17.18 4.04
CA GLY A 134 -4.85 17.41 5.30
C GLY A 134 -4.21 16.15 5.88
N THR A 135 -3.77 16.26 7.13
CA THR A 135 -3.23 15.17 7.94
C THR A 135 -3.74 15.28 9.38
N SER A 136 -3.95 14.13 10.02
CA SER A 136 -4.00 14.05 11.48
C SER A 136 -2.66 14.49 12.05
N ILE A 137 -2.72 15.27 13.13
CA ILE A 137 -1.56 15.72 13.91
C ILE A 137 -1.62 15.21 15.36
N SER A 138 -2.64 14.42 15.69
CA SER A 138 -2.87 13.88 17.03
C SER A 138 -2.74 12.37 17.01
N ARG A 139 -1.85 11.85 17.86
CA ARG A 139 -1.57 10.40 18.00
C ARG A 139 -2.70 9.63 18.68
N THR A 140 -3.75 10.34 19.11
CA THR A 140 -4.93 9.77 19.77
C THR A 140 -6.19 9.86 18.93
N ASP A 141 -6.09 10.38 17.69
CA ASP A 141 -7.21 10.44 16.78
C ASP A 141 -7.66 9.02 16.40
N THR A 142 -8.97 8.84 16.20
CA THR A 142 -9.55 7.54 15.83
C THR A 142 -10.53 7.69 14.67
N GLY A 143 -10.75 6.61 13.92
CA GLY A 143 -11.69 6.60 12.78
C GLY A 143 -11.28 7.52 11.63
N ASN A 144 -12.25 8.20 11.01
CA ASN A 144 -12.06 9.06 9.83
C ASN A 144 -11.15 10.30 10.07
N GLY A 145 -10.75 10.56 11.31
CA GLY A 145 -9.83 11.65 11.67
C GLY A 145 -8.38 11.22 11.89
N ALA A 146 -8.08 9.91 11.89
CA ALA A 146 -6.76 9.36 12.24
C ALA A 146 -5.82 9.16 11.04
N CYS A 147 -6.17 9.70 9.87
CA CYS A 147 -5.35 9.52 8.68
C CYS A 147 -4.12 10.41 8.74
N GLU A 148 -2.94 9.81 8.72
CA GLU A 148 -1.66 10.51 8.71
C GLU A 148 -1.18 10.62 7.25
N THR A 149 -1.09 11.83 6.72
CA THR A 149 -0.55 12.10 5.38
C THR A 149 0.93 12.44 5.52
N ILE A 150 1.79 11.59 4.96
CA ILE A 150 3.23 11.61 5.21
C ILE A 150 3.97 11.81 3.89
N TYR A 151 4.78 12.86 3.82
CA TYR A 151 5.83 12.96 2.80
C TYR A 151 7.03 12.13 3.23
N VAL A 152 7.22 10.98 2.57
CA VAL A 152 8.18 9.96 2.98
C VAL A 152 9.58 10.34 2.51
N THR A 153 10.53 10.29 3.45
CA THR A 153 11.96 10.52 3.20
C THR A 153 12.81 9.27 3.44
N ASP A 154 12.33 8.31 4.24
CA ASP A 154 12.93 6.98 4.36
C ASP A 154 11.85 5.92 4.61
N PHE A 155 12.02 4.76 3.98
CA PHE A 155 11.10 3.63 4.12
C PHE A 155 11.87 2.31 4.12
N ALA A 156 11.59 1.48 5.12
CA ALA A 156 12.20 0.16 5.25
C ALA A 156 11.18 -0.90 5.69
N VAL A 157 11.20 -2.05 5.01
CA VAL A 157 10.57 -3.28 5.52
C VAL A 157 11.58 -3.96 6.44
N MET A 158 11.35 -3.87 7.75
CA MET A 158 12.21 -4.42 8.79
C MET A 158 12.07 -5.95 8.87
N LYS A 159 10.87 -6.46 8.62
CA LYS A 159 10.59 -7.90 8.60
C LYS A 159 9.48 -8.22 7.61
N GLU A 160 9.80 -9.08 6.65
CA GLU A 160 8.83 -9.56 5.67
C GLU A 160 7.93 -10.67 6.26
N ALA A 161 6.62 -10.55 6.05
CA ALA A 161 5.68 -11.63 6.30
C ALA A 161 5.74 -12.69 5.19
N ASN A 162 5.54 -13.95 5.58
CA ASN A 162 5.31 -15.07 4.67
C ASN A 162 6.39 -15.21 3.58
N ARG A 163 7.67 -15.00 3.91
CA ARG A 163 8.80 -15.01 2.96
C ARG A 163 8.81 -16.23 2.04
N GLY A 164 8.54 -17.41 2.58
CA GLY A 164 8.43 -18.66 1.82
C GLY A 164 7.31 -18.61 0.77
N TRP A 165 6.10 -18.21 1.16
CA TRP A 165 4.97 -18.07 0.23
C TRP A 165 5.20 -17.00 -0.83
N ARG A 166 5.84 -15.88 -0.47
CA ARG A 166 6.25 -14.86 -1.45
C ARG A 166 7.27 -15.39 -2.45
N ALA A 167 8.19 -16.26 -2.01
CA ALA A 167 9.12 -16.92 -2.92
C ALA A 167 8.39 -17.88 -3.87
N ILE A 168 7.50 -18.73 -3.33
CA ILE A 168 6.67 -19.65 -4.12
C ILE A 168 5.85 -18.87 -5.15
N TYR A 169 5.16 -17.80 -4.76
CA TYR A 169 4.37 -16.96 -5.68
C TYR A 169 5.21 -16.43 -6.85
N ARG A 170 6.40 -15.90 -6.57
CA ARG A 170 7.33 -15.40 -7.60
C ARG A 170 7.80 -16.51 -8.55
N LEU A 171 8.16 -17.68 -8.00
CA LEU A 171 8.57 -18.84 -8.78
C LEU A 171 7.44 -19.35 -9.66
N SER A 172 6.20 -19.40 -9.15
CA SER A 172 5.02 -19.78 -9.92
C SER A 172 4.77 -18.80 -11.07
N GLY A 173 4.90 -17.49 -10.84
CA GLY A 173 4.78 -16.49 -11.90
C GLY A 173 5.82 -16.67 -13.02
N PHE A 174 7.08 -16.94 -12.66
CA PHE A 174 8.13 -17.26 -13.63
C PHE A 174 7.81 -18.52 -14.42
N ALA A 175 7.37 -19.59 -13.75
CA ALA A 175 6.98 -20.84 -14.40
C ALA A 175 5.83 -20.62 -15.41
N VAL A 176 4.83 -19.81 -15.07
CA VAL A 176 3.74 -19.43 -15.99
C VAL A 176 4.28 -18.68 -17.20
N ALA A 177 5.17 -17.72 -17.02
CA ALA A 177 5.75 -16.96 -18.13
C ALA A 177 6.52 -17.87 -19.10
N VAL A 178 7.32 -18.80 -18.58
CA VAL A 178 8.04 -19.80 -19.39
C VAL A 178 7.06 -20.70 -20.14
N ALA A 179 5.99 -21.17 -19.49
CA ALA A 179 4.97 -22.00 -20.12
C ALA A 179 4.25 -21.27 -21.27
N VAL A 180 3.90 -19.99 -21.08
CA VAL A 180 3.29 -19.14 -22.12
C VAL A 180 4.23 -18.96 -23.30
N LEU A 181 5.50 -18.65 -23.06
CA LEU A 181 6.51 -18.53 -24.11
C LEU A 181 6.68 -19.83 -24.88
N GLY A 182 6.76 -20.96 -24.18
CA GLY A 182 6.82 -22.29 -24.79
C GLY A 182 5.61 -22.58 -25.67
N PHE A 183 4.40 -22.23 -25.22
CA PHE A 183 3.18 -22.38 -26.00
C PHE A 183 3.20 -21.50 -27.28
N LEU A 184 3.59 -20.23 -27.17
CA LEU A 184 3.72 -19.33 -28.32
C LEU A 184 4.73 -19.84 -29.36
N LEU A 185 5.86 -20.39 -28.91
CA LEU A 185 6.84 -21.04 -29.80
C LEU A 185 6.23 -22.22 -30.55
N THR A 186 5.34 -23.00 -29.93
CA THR A 186 4.67 -24.11 -30.63
C THR A 186 3.73 -23.64 -31.73
N LEU A 187 3.09 -22.48 -31.59
CA LEU A 187 2.25 -21.89 -32.64
C LEU A 187 3.09 -21.43 -33.83
N TRP A 188 4.30 -20.95 -33.59
CA TRP A 188 5.23 -20.51 -34.63
C TRP A 188 5.86 -21.68 -35.39
N ILE A 189 6.15 -22.79 -34.71
CA ILE A 189 6.80 -23.98 -35.29
C ILE A 189 5.77 -24.92 -35.94
N ARG A 190 4.48 -24.86 -35.58
CA ARG A 190 3.44 -25.69 -36.21
C ARG A 190 3.39 -25.38 -37.72
N PRO A 191 3.73 -26.34 -38.60
CA PRO A 191 3.52 -26.14 -40.02
C PRO A 191 2.01 -25.95 -40.23
N ALA A 192 1.61 -24.81 -40.81
CA ALA A 192 0.25 -24.63 -41.30
C ALA A 192 -0.07 -25.86 -42.15
N LYS A 193 -1.09 -26.65 -41.75
CA LYS A 193 -1.56 -27.77 -42.57
C LYS A 193 -1.85 -27.17 -43.94
N LYS A 194 -1.00 -27.43 -44.95
CA LYS A 194 -1.29 -27.04 -46.33
C LYS A 194 -2.67 -27.63 -46.62
N PRO A 195 -3.69 -26.81 -46.97
CA PRO A 195 -4.94 -27.39 -47.41
C PRO A 195 -4.62 -28.27 -48.60
N TYR A 196 -4.99 -29.54 -48.55
CA TYR A 196 -4.86 -30.43 -49.69
C TYR A 196 -5.69 -29.80 -50.82
N LEU A 197 -5.01 -29.17 -51.78
CA LEU A 197 -5.62 -28.76 -53.04
C LEU A 197 -6.02 -30.05 -53.76
N ARG A 198 -7.33 -30.27 -53.90
CA ARG A 198 -7.91 -31.29 -54.79
C ARG A 198 -7.95 -30.76 -56.22
#